data_AF-X1LRK0-F1
#
_entry.id   AF-X1LRK0-F1
#
_cell.length_a   1.000
_cell.length_b   1.000
_cell.length_c   1.000
_cell.angle_alpha   90.00
_cell.angle_beta   90.00
_cell.angle_gamma   90.00
#
_symmetry.space_group_name_H-M   'P 1'
#
loop_
_entity.id
_entity.type
_entity.pdbx_description
1 polymer ?
#
loop_
_entity_poly.entity_id
_entity_poly.type
_entity_poly.pdbx_seq_one_letter_code
_entity_poly.pdbx_strand_id
1 'polypeptide(L)'
;MDDPASLFESFAVPFFSASVELPSIGAGISGIFAVILLVLANGFFVASEFALVAVRKSRIEALAAEGNLAARRLLAMLENLNAYISATQLGITLSSLGLGWIGEPAVASLLEPLLLYLSDAVGISVISSGAVLHTV
;
A
#
# COMPACT_ATOMS: atom_id res chain seq x y z
N MET A 1 9.36 -32.52 11.15
CA MET A 1 8.14 -31.94 10.58
C MET A 1 8.40 -30.45 10.58
N ASP A 2 9.12 -29.99 9.56
CA ASP A 2 9.62 -28.61 9.51
C ASP A 2 8.42 -27.68 9.42
N ASP A 3 8.30 -26.79 10.40
CA ASP A 3 7.18 -25.87 10.51
C ASP A 3 7.22 -24.92 9.29
N PRO A 4 6.19 -24.86 8.44
CA PRO A 4 6.16 -23.97 7.28
C PRO A 4 6.38 -22.51 7.66
N ALA A 5 6.10 -22.10 8.90
CA ALA A 5 6.36 -20.75 9.40
C ALA A 5 7.87 -20.39 9.40
N SER A 6 8.76 -21.35 9.65
CA SER A 6 10.22 -21.12 9.66
C SER A 6 10.81 -20.78 8.28
N LEU A 7 10.17 -21.27 7.21
CA LEU A 7 10.52 -20.93 5.82
C LEU A 7 10.04 -19.52 5.43
N PHE A 8 8.96 -19.05 6.04
CA PHE A 8 8.50 -17.67 5.88
C PHE A 8 9.37 -16.70 6.67
N GLU A 9 9.76 -17.03 7.91
CA GLU A 9 10.63 -16.18 8.73
C GLU A 9 12.04 -16.03 8.14
N SER A 10 12.62 -17.11 7.61
CA SER A 10 13.95 -17.07 6.95
C SER A 10 13.99 -16.27 5.64
N PHE A 11 12.86 -16.12 4.94
CA PHE A 11 12.76 -15.32 3.72
C PHE A 11 12.30 -13.87 4.00
N ALA A 12 11.37 -13.68 4.94
CA ALA A 12 10.78 -12.38 5.23
C ALA A 12 11.68 -11.50 6.11
N VAL A 13 12.40 -12.06 7.09
CA VAL A 13 13.23 -11.28 8.03
C VAL A 13 14.39 -10.57 7.32
N PRO A 14 15.17 -11.20 6.42
CA PRO A 14 16.24 -10.51 5.69
C PRO A 14 15.72 -9.43 4.74
N PHE A 15 14.56 -9.65 4.10
CA PHE A 15 13.90 -8.66 3.22
C PHE A 15 13.36 -7.45 4.01
N PHE A 16 12.78 -7.71 5.18
CA PHE A 16 12.27 -6.70 6.11
C PHE A 16 13.39 -5.86 6.72
N SER A 17 14.53 -6.49 7.07
CA SER A 17 15.70 -5.81 7.63
C SER A 17 16.53 -5.05 6.58
N ALA A 18 16.68 -5.58 5.35
CA ALA A 18 17.48 -4.93 4.29
C ALA A 18 16.82 -3.68 3.68
N SER A 19 15.51 -3.52 3.85
CA SER A 19 14.76 -2.35 3.37
C SER A 19 14.74 -1.20 4.39
N VAL A 20 15.23 -1.44 5.61
CA VAL A 20 15.27 -0.52 6.76
C VAL A 20 16.71 -0.10 7.06
N GLU A 21 17.48 0.23 6.03
CA GLU A 21 18.70 1.01 6.17
C GLU A 21 18.54 2.34 5.42
N LEU A 22 18.27 3.43 6.16
CA LEU A 22 19.19 4.56 6.29
C LEU A 22 18.62 5.69 7.18
N PRO A 23 19.30 6.02 8.30
CA PRO A 23 19.12 7.27 9.03
C PRO A 23 19.94 8.37 8.36
N SER A 24 19.27 9.39 7.83
CA SER A 24 19.83 10.71 7.46
C SER A 24 18.64 11.63 7.19
N ILE A 25 18.77 12.94 7.36
CA ILE A 25 17.67 13.92 7.19
C ILE A 25 17.04 13.89 5.78
N GLY A 26 17.68 13.25 4.79
CA GLY A 26 17.08 12.89 3.49
C GLY A 26 16.03 11.76 3.51
N ALA A 27 16.00 10.95 4.56
CA ALA A 27 15.12 9.78 4.73
C ALA A 27 13.65 10.13 4.99
N GLY A 28 13.39 11.28 5.63
CA GLY A 28 12.02 11.75 5.85
C GLY A 28 11.33 12.15 4.54
N ILE A 29 12.07 12.82 3.64
CA ILE A 29 11.57 13.22 2.31
C ILE A 29 11.39 11.98 1.42
N SER A 30 12.32 11.02 1.46
CA SER A 30 12.19 9.79 0.68
C SER A 30 11.02 8.92 1.17
N GLY A 31 10.78 8.87 2.49
CA GLY A 31 9.62 8.18 3.07
C GLY A 31 8.29 8.80 2.64
N ILE A 32 8.16 10.13 2.73
CA ILE A 32 6.96 10.84 2.26
C ILE A 32 6.77 10.68 0.75
N PHE A 33 7.85 10.73 -0.03
CA PHE A 33 7.79 10.50 -1.46
C PHE A 33 7.31 9.07 -1.79
N ALA A 34 7.80 8.06 -1.06
CA ALA A 34 7.34 6.68 -1.20
C ALA A 34 5.86 6.53 -0.83
N VAL A 35 5.40 7.17 0.25
CA VAL A 35 3.98 7.22 0.64
C VAL A 35 3.13 7.84 -0.47
N ILE A 36 3.53 8.98 -1.02
CA ILE A 36 2.82 9.64 -2.13
C ILE A 36 2.74 8.71 -3.35
N LEU A 37 3.85 8.06 -3.70
CA LEU A 37 3.89 7.11 -4.82
C LEU A 37 2.95 5.93 -4.58
N LEU A 38 2.93 5.35 -3.37
CA LEU A 38 2.02 4.26 -3.00
C LEU A 38 0.54 4.67 -3.01
N VAL A 39 0.23 5.90 -2.61
CA VAL A 39 -1.13 6.45 -2.71
C VAL A 39 -1.53 6.63 -4.17
N LEU A 40 -0.64 7.17 -5.00
CA LEU A 40 -0.88 7.30 -6.44
C LEU A 40 -1.04 5.94 -7.11
N ALA A 41 -0.27 4.94 -6.69
CA ALA A 41 -0.38 3.57 -7.19
C ALA A 41 -1.76 2.98 -6.84
N ASN A 42 -2.22 3.11 -5.60
CA ASN A 42 -3.58 2.73 -5.21
C ASN A 42 -4.64 3.43 -6.09
N GLY A 43 -4.53 4.75 -6.25
CA GLY A 43 -5.44 5.53 -7.07
C GLY A 43 -5.43 5.09 -8.55
N PHE A 44 -4.26 4.77 -9.10
CA PHE A 44 -4.10 4.26 -10.45
C PHE A 44 -4.77 2.89 -10.65
N PHE A 45 -4.59 1.96 -9.70
CA PHE A 45 -5.25 0.66 -9.77
C PHE A 45 -6.76 0.78 -9.68
N VAL A 46 -7.28 1.57 -8.75
CA VAL A 46 -8.71 1.86 -8.63
C VAL A 46 -9.26 2.47 -9.93
N ALA A 47 -8.58 3.48 -10.48
CA ALA A 47 -8.99 4.10 -11.74
C ALA A 47 -8.98 3.11 -12.91
N SER A 48 -8.02 2.19 -12.94
CA SER A 48 -7.90 1.16 -13.98
C SER A 48 -9.03 0.13 -13.89
N GLU A 49 -9.37 -0.35 -12.68
CA GLU A 49 -10.49 -1.25 -12.45
C GLU A 49 -11.82 -0.61 -12.88
N PHE A 50 -12.09 0.62 -12.43
CA PHE A 50 -13.30 1.35 -12.81
C PHE A 50 -13.35 1.66 -14.31
N ALA A 51 -12.22 2.00 -14.94
CA ALA A 51 -12.17 2.25 -16.37
C ALA A 51 -12.46 0.99 -17.19
N LEU A 52 -11.92 -0.17 -16.81
CA LEU A 52 -12.21 -1.44 -17.49
C LEU A 52 -13.69 -1.84 -17.35
N VAL A 53 -14.28 -1.65 -16.16
CA VAL A 53 -15.70 -1.98 -15.91
C VAL A 53 -16.65 -1.01 -16.63
N ALA A 54 -16.26 0.26 -16.80
CA ALA A 54 -17.08 1.26 -17.49
C ALA A 54 -17.08 1.13 -19.02
N VAL A 55 -16.10 0.43 -19.61
CA VAL A 55 -15.96 0.30 -21.05
C VAL A 55 -17.00 -0.68 -21.64
N ARG A 56 -17.73 -0.23 -22.65
CA ARG A 56 -18.64 -1.08 -23.43
C ARG A 56 -17.87 -1.86 -24.49
N LYS A 57 -17.82 -3.19 -24.36
CA LYS A 57 -17.12 -4.09 -25.29
C LYS A 57 -17.50 -3.86 -26.76
N SER A 58 -18.80 -3.72 -27.06
CA SER A 58 -19.31 -3.50 -28.43
C SER A 58 -18.74 -2.24 -29.11
N ARG A 59 -18.49 -1.17 -28.34
CA ARG A 59 -17.88 0.06 -28.88
C ARG A 59 -16.42 -0.16 -29.23
N ILE A 60 -15.70 -0.95 -28.43
CA ILE A 60 -14.29 -1.29 -28.67
C ILE A 60 -14.15 -2.25 -29.85
N GLU A 61 -15.08 -3.19 -30.02
CA GLU A 61 -15.14 -4.08 -31.18
C GLU A 61 -15.30 -3.29 -32.48
N ALA A 62 -16.20 -2.30 -32.52
CA ALA A 62 -16.37 -1.43 -33.68
C ALA A 62 -15.08 -0.65 -34.01
N LEU A 63 -14.45 -0.02 -33.01
CA LEU A 63 -13.18 0.70 -33.18
C LEU A 63 -12.02 -0.22 -33.62
N ALA A 64 -12.00 -1.47 -33.14
CA ALA A 64 -10.99 -2.46 -33.53
C ALA A 64 -11.18 -2.93 -34.98
N ALA A 65 -12.43 -3.02 -35.44
CA ALA A 65 -12.79 -3.32 -36.83
C ALA A 65 -12.40 -2.16 -37.78
N GLU A 66 -12.47 -0.91 -37.33
CA GLU A 66 -11.98 0.28 -38.04
C GLU A 66 -10.44 0.36 -38.13
N GLY A 67 -9.71 -0.61 -37.58
CA GLY A 67 -8.25 -0.71 -37.67
C GLY A 67 -7.49 -0.04 -36.52
N ASN A 68 -8.17 0.40 -35.45
CA ASN A 68 -7.50 1.01 -34.30
C ASN A 68 -6.71 -0.04 -33.50
N LEU A 69 -5.37 0.08 -33.51
CA LEU A 69 -4.44 -0.81 -32.81
C LEU A 69 -4.65 -0.80 -31.29
N ALA A 70 -4.98 0.35 -30.69
CA ALA A 70 -5.24 0.44 -29.26
C ALA A 70 -6.57 -0.26 -28.90
N ALA A 71 -7.60 -0.13 -29.74
CA ALA A 71 -8.87 -0.82 -29.55
C ALA A 71 -8.71 -2.35 -29.62
N ARG A 72 -7.86 -2.87 -30.53
CA ARG A 72 -7.53 -4.31 -30.59
C ARG A 72 -6.88 -4.81 -29.31
N ARG A 73 -5.93 -4.06 -28.73
CA ARG A 73 -5.29 -4.42 -27.46
C ARG A 73 -6.28 -4.39 -26.31
N LEU A 74 -7.11 -3.35 -26.24
CA LEU A 74 -8.14 -3.23 -25.22
C LEU A 74 -9.18 -4.36 -25.34
N LEU A 75 -9.53 -4.78 -26.56
CA LEU A 75 -10.46 -5.88 -26.77
C LEU A 75 -9.92 -7.20 -26.18
N ALA A 76 -8.64 -7.51 -26.38
CA ALA A 76 -8.00 -8.69 -25.78
C ALA A 76 -7.95 -8.61 -24.25
N MET A 77 -7.82 -7.41 -23.68
CA MET A 77 -7.91 -7.18 -22.23
C MET A 77 -9.33 -7.42 -21.71
N LEU A 78 -10.34 -6.92 -22.43
CA LEU A 78 -11.76 -7.11 -22.09
C LEU A 78 -12.20 -8.57 -22.21
N GLU A 79 -11.61 -9.36 -23.09
CA GLU A 79 -11.84 -10.81 -23.16
C GLU A 79 -11.32 -11.56 -21.92
N ASN A 80 -10.26 -11.07 -21.30
CA ASN A 80 -9.67 -11.60 -20.08
C ASN A 80 -9.93 -10.69 -18.86
N LEU A 81 -11.07 -10.00 -18.84
CA LEU A 81 -11.39 -8.97 -17.84
C LEU A 81 -11.19 -9.44 -16.40
N ASN A 82 -11.62 -10.67 -16.10
CA ASN A 82 -11.49 -11.24 -14.76
C ASN A 82 -10.03 -11.32 -14.28
N ALA A 83 -9.10 -11.71 -15.16
CA ALA A 83 -7.68 -11.78 -14.81
C ALA A 83 -7.09 -10.39 -14.53
N TYR A 84 -7.47 -9.38 -15.32
CA TYR A 84 -7.06 -7.99 -15.10
C TYR A 84 -7.65 -7.41 -13.81
N ILE A 85 -8.92 -7.67 -13.53
CA ILE A 85 -9.56 -7.26 -12.26
C ILE A 85 -8.84 -7.91 -11.07
N SER A 86 -8.58 -9.22 -11.10
CA SER A 86 -7.86 -9.90 -10.03
C SER A 86 -6.44 -9.38 -9.83
N ALA A 87 -5.71 -9.07 -10.91
CA ALA A 87 -4.38 -8.47 -10.82
C ALA A 87 -4.43 -7.06 -10.21
N THR A 88 -5.45 -6.28 -10.54
CA THR A 88 -5.66 -4.93 -10.02
C THR A 88 -5.97 -4.96 -8.53
N GLN A 89 -6.81 -5.90 -8.08
CA GLN A 89 -7.13 -6.10 -6.66
C GLN A 89 -5.90 -6.54 -5.86
N LEU A 90 -5.10 -7.48 -6.38
CA LEU A 90 -3.81 -7.82 -5.78
C LEU A 90 -2.88 -6.60 -5.71
N GLY A 91 -2.86 -5.77 -6.76
CA GLY A 91 -2.10 -4.51 -6.78
C GLY A 91 -2.54 -3.53 -5.69
N ILE A 92 -3.86 -3.38 -5.48
CA ILE A 92 -4.43 -2.56 -4.39
C ILE A 92 -4.01 -3.13 -3.03
N THR A 93 -4.10 -4.45 -2.83
CA THR A 93 -3.68 -5.08 -1.58
C THR A 93 -2.20 -4.86 -1.31
N LEU A 94 -1.32 -5.13 -2.28
CA LEU A 94 0.12 -4.93 -2.14
C LEU A 94 0.47 -3.46 -1.87
N SER A 95 -0.20 -2.53 -2.57
CA SER A 95 0.01 -1.10 -2.39
C SER A 95 -0.49 -0.63 -1.01
N SER A 96 -1.60 -1.18 -0.52
CA SER A 96 -2.14 -0.87 0.80
C SER A 96 -1.29 -1.45 1.93
N LEU A 97 -0.76 -2.66 1.76
CA LEU A 97 0.20 -3.26 2.71
C LEU A 97 1.50 -2.46 2.74
N GLY A 98 2.04 -2.08 1.58
CA GLY A 98 3.22 -1.22 1.51
C GLY A 98 2.98 0.16 2.13
N LEU A 99 1.79 0.74 1.92
CA LEU A 99 1.38 1.98 2.54
C LEU A 99 1.24 1.84 4.06
N GLY A 100 0.73 0.71 4.57
CA GLY A 100 0.69 0.44 6.01
C GLY A 100 2.10 0.34 6.60
N TRP A 101 2.98 -0.43 5.94
CA TRP A 101 4.35 -0.66 6.41
C TRP A 101 5.21 0.60 6.40
N ILE A 102 5.14 1.43 5.36
CA ILE A 102 5.89 2.69 5.27
C ILE A 102 5.13 3.83 5.97
N GLY A 103 3.80 3.76 6.00
CA GLY A 103 2.94 4.75 6.60
C GLY A 103 2.96 4.73 8.12
N GLU A 104 3.12 3.58 8.76
CA GLU A 104 3.24 3.49 10.23
C GLU A 104 4.34 4.41 10.80
N PRO A 105 5.62 4.32 10.38
CA PRO A 105 6.66 5.21 10.91
C PRO A 105 6.45 6.68 10.50
N ALA A 106 5.89 6.92 9.29
CA ALA A 106 5.59 8.27 8.82
C ALA A 106 4.46 8.95 9.61
N VAL A 107 3.42 8.19 9.97
CA VAL A 107 2.26 8.67 10.72
C VAL A 107 2.57 8.75 12.21
N ALA A 108 3.32 7.79 12.77
CA ALA A 108 3.76 7.81 14.17
C ALA A 108 4.58 9.08 14.48
N SER A 109 5.55 9.43 13.62
CA SER A 109 6.35 10.65 13.77
C SER A 109 5.54 11.95 13.65
N LEU A 110 4.38 11.93 12.98
CA LEU A 110 3.44 13.06 12.94
C LEU A 110 2.51 13.11 14.15
N LEU A 111 2.08 11.96 14.67
CA LEU A 111 1.11 11.84 15.75
C LEU A 111 1.74 11.94 17.15
N GLU A 112 2.97 11.44 17.35
CA GLU A 112 3.71 11.54 18.62
C GLU A 112 3.71 12.96 19.23
N PRO A 113 4.10 14.04 18.51
CA PRO A 113 4.12 15.37 19.10
C PRO A 113 2.70 15.89 19.43
N LEU A 114 1.69 15.50 18.65
CA LEU A 114 0.30 15.87 18.90
C LEU A 114 -0.24 15.16 20.16
N LEU A 115 0.07 13.87 20.32
CA LEU A 115 -0.32 13.08 21.49
C LEU A 115 0.37 13.57 22.76
N LEU A 116 1.65 13.95 22.69
CA LEU A 116 2.36 14.54 23.82
C LEU A 116 1.73 15.88 24.23
N TYR A 117 1.40 16.74 23.27
CA TYR A 117 0.72 18.02 23.55
C TYR A 117 -0.67 17.84 24.18
N LEU A 118 -1.46 16.88 23.66
CA LEU A 118 -2.76 16.56 24.23
C LEU A 118 -2.66 15.91 25.61
N SER A 119 -1.65 15.07 25.85
CA SER A 119 -1.39 14.45 27.15
C SER A 119 -1.10 15.50 28.22
N ASP A 120 -0.26 16.49 27.90
CA ASP A 120 0.03 17.64 28.78
C ASP A 120 -1.21 18.50 29.02
N ALA A 121 -2.01 18.76 27.97
CA ALA A 121 -3.20 19.60 28.06
C ALA A 121 -4.36 18.96 28.86
N VAL A 122 -4.48 17.63 28.83
CA VAL A 122 -5.54 16.87 29.54
C VAL A 122 -5.08 16.43 30.93
N GLY A 123 -3.81 16.61 31.29
CA GLY A 123 -3.28 16.27 32.62
C GLY A 123 -3.17 14.76 32.86
N ILE A 124 -3.02 13.97 31.79
CA ILE A 124 -2.82 12.51 31.87
C ILE A 124 -1.33 12.25 32.16
N SER A 125 -0.82 12.74 33.29
CA SER A 125 0.46 12.29 33.84
C SER A 125 0.34 10.90 34.52
N VAL A 126 -0.80 10.22 34.37
CA VAL A 126 -1.19 9.01 35.13
C VAL A 126 -0.56 7.72 34.59
N ILE A 127 0.02 7.70 33.39
CA ILE A 127 0.61 6.46 32.82
C ILE A 127 2.14 6.38 33.02
N SER A 128 2.78 7.45 33.52
CA SER A 128 4.22 7.47 33.81
C SER A 128 4.61 6.89 35.19
N SER A 129 3.66 6.55 36.07
CA SER A 129 3.99 5.82 37.30
C SER A 129 4.09 4.34 36.98
N GLY A 130 5.30 3.79 37.02
CA GLY A 130 5.69 2.44 36.58
C GLY A 130 5.04 1.26 37.33
N ALA A 131 3.72 1.22 37.43
CA ALA A 131 2.95 0.14 38.07
C ALA A 131 2.33 -0.85 37.08
N VAL A 132 2.37 -0.59 35.76
CA VAL A 132 1.67 -1.42 34.75
C VAL A 132 2.61 -2.36 33.97
N LEU A 133 3.93 -2.19 34.05
CA LEU A 133 4.89 -3.03 33.29
C LEU A 133 5.18 -4.42 33.92
N HIS A 134 4.62 -4.77 35.08
CA HIS A 134 4.92 -6.05 35.74
C HIS A 134 3.74 -7.03 35.86
N THR A 135 2.59 -6.73 35.23
CA THR A 135 1.39 -7.58 35.33
C THR A 135 0.68 -7.83 33.99
N VAL A 136 1.43 -7.91 32.89
CA VAL A 136 0.97 -8.63 31.69
C VAL A 136 2.13 -9.43 31.12
#